data_AF-A0A2V7Q2Z6-F1
#
_entry.id   AF-A0A2V7Q2Z6-F1
#
_cell.length_a   1.000
_cell.length_b   1.000
_cell.length_c   1.000
_cell.angle_alpha   90.00
_cell.angle_beta   90.00
_cell.angle_gamma   90.00
#
_symmetry.space_group_name_H-M   'P 1'
#
loop_
_entity.id
_entity.type
_entity.pdbx_description
1 polymer ?
#
loop_
_entity_poly.entity_id
_entity_poly.type
_entity_poly.pdbx_seq_one_letter_code
_entity_poly.pdbx_strand_id
1 'polypeptide(L)'
;MQLRGDSSTMIPTGGTDTVPTVVVRAVVRDTAASTLRLEVEVQPVGTDFVNQATAVSQATPSGTPTYARVSSLADNQGYHWQARVVDDTATSAWVAYGGNAENAADVRVALPVAANRLEFTQQPSTTTAGETMAPVGVTLKDGQGNTITSFTGTVYLTIAPGANPGGDNLAGNANAVAGVATFSNVMLTKAGSGYRLEATADGVASVTSGSFGINPGAWIDPKFIVEPSNTTPNRPITPAVKVAVMDRFGNVATSYPYTLWVQIDNDGSPGKNATLDVSGNGRAATAGIATFDNLKIDQLGVGYTLYVAGTGVHRADSQSFDVLVSLPAPPRTGVTP
;
A
#
# COMPACT_ATOMS: atom_id res chain seq x y z
N MET A 1 43.82 -8.95 13.46
CA MET A 1 43.38 -7.65 12.89
C MET A 1 41.88 -7.55 13.02
N GLN A 2 41.35 -6.33 13.18
CA GLN A 2 39.92 -6.06 13.29
C GLN A 2 39.41 -5.45 11.97
N LEU A 3 38.31 -6.00 11.48
CA LEU A 3 37.71 -5.68 10.19
C LEU A 3 36.22 -5.37 10.37
N ARG A 4 35.65 -4.62 9.43
CA ARG A 4 34.21 -4.41 9.32
C ARG A 4 33.49 -5.71 8.98
N GLY A 5 32.16 -5.67 9.00
CA GLY A 5 31.30 -6.82 8.68
C GLY A 5 31.52 -7.45 7.30
N ASP A 6 32.15 -6.74 6.36
CA ASP A 6 32.53 -7.22 5.03
C ASP A 6 33.77 -8.14 5.01
N SER A 7 34.42 -8.35 6.17
CA SER A 7 35.62 -9.18 6.35
C SER A 7 36.84 -8.73 5.53
N SER A 8 36.88 -7.49 5.05
CA SER A 8 37.99 -6.97 4.22
C SER A 8 38.41 -5.54 4.57
N THR A 9 37.47 -4.68 4.95
CA THR A 9 37.76 -3.29 5.34
C THR A 9 38.30 -3.26 6.77
N MET A 10 39.50 -2.71 6.96
CA MET A 10 40.11 -2.59 8.29
C MET A 10 39.44 -1.52 9.14
N ILE A 11 39.27 -1.81 10.43
CA ILE A 11 38.91 -0.79 11.43
C ILE A 11 40.21 -0.36 12.13
N PRO A 12 40.64 0.91 12.03
CA PRO A 12 41.81 1.38 12.77
C PRO A 12 41.64 1.17 14.28
N THR A 13 42.74 1.07 15.03
CA THR A 13 42.70 1.03 16.50
C THR A 13 41.95 2.25 17.06
N GLY A 14 40.98 2.03 17.94
CA GLY A 14 40.07 3.06 18.45
C GLY A 14 39.06 3.59 17.43
N GLY A 15 39.07 3.06 16.21
CA GLY A 15 38.19 3.43 15.12
C GLY A 15 36.73 3.08 15.42
N THR A 16 35.82 3.79 14.75
CA THR A 16 34.38 3.60 14.89
C THR A 16 33.82 2.90 13.66
N ASP A 17 32.96 1.89 13.87
CA ASP A 17 32.12 1.30 12.84
C ASP A 17 30.65 1.67 13.06
N THR A 18 29.92 1.78 11.97
CA THR A 18 28.50 2.19 11.95
C THR A 18 27.55 1.00 11.87
N VAL A 19 28.07 -0.20 12.12
CA VAL A 19 27.36 -1.47 12.05
C VAL A 19 27.68 -2.25 13.33
N PRO A 20 26.73 -3.01 13.92
CA PRO A 20 26.94 -3.66 15.21
C PRO A 20 27.72 -4.98 15.08
N THR A 21 28.79 -4.99 14.27
CA THR A 21 29.58 -6.18 13.97
C THR A 21 31.06 -5.86 13.87
N VAL A 22 31.91 -6.74 14.42
CA VAL A 22 33.36 -6.74 14.16
C VAL A 22 33.79 -8.13 13.71
N VAL A 23 34.70 -8.18 12.75
CA VAL A 23 35.32 -9.43 12.29
C VAL A 23 36.78 -9.41 12.70
N VAL A 24 37.19 -10.38 13.51
CA VAL A 24 38.60 -10.58 13.85
C VAL A 24 39.19 -11.59 12.88
N ARG A 25 40.22 -11.15 12.16
CA ARG A 25 41.00 -11.99 11.25
C ARG A 25 42.37 -12.30 11.86
N ALA A 26 42.74 -13.58 11.85
CA ALA A 26 44.05 -14.06 12.24
C ALA A 26 44.56 -15.13 11.27
N VAL A 27 45.87 -15.34 11.22
CA VAL A 27 46.47 -16.52 10.59
C VAL A 27 46.91 -17.44 11.72
N VAL A 28 46.24 -18.58 11.86
CA VAL A 28 46.48 -19.54 12.94
C VAL A 28 47.41 -20.64 12.44
N ARG A 29 48.37 -21.08 13.27
CA ARG A 29 49.37 -22.08 12.90
C ARG A 29 49.60 -23.06 14.03
N ASP A 30 49.68 -24.33 13.66
CA ASP A 30 50.07 -25.44 14.50
C ASP A 30 50.79 -26.47 13.61
N THR A 31 51.87 -27.05 14.11
CA THR A 31 52.67 -28.07 13.40
C THR A 31 52.09 -29.47 13.51
N ALA A 32 51.21 -29.72 14.47
CA ALA A 32 50.60 -31.02 14.74
C ALA A 32 49.14 -31.11 14.26
N ALA A 33 48.40 -29.99 14.25
CA ALA A 33 46.99 -29.97 13.87
C ALA A 33 46.75 -29.80 12.36
N SER A 34 45.77 -30.52 11.83
CA SER A 34 45.33 -30.38 10.42
C SER A 34 44.38 -29.19 10.22
N THR A 35 43.57 -28.84 11.23
CA THR A 35 42.67 -27.69 11.21
C THR A 35 42.62 -26.99 12.56
N LEU A 36 42.39 -25.68 12.54
CA LEU A 36 42.41 -24.79 13.70
C LEU A 36 41.18 -23.87 13.70
N ARG A 37 40.75 -23.47 14.90
CA ARG A 37 39.74 -22.44 15.11
C ARG A 37 40.35 -21.24 15.83
N LEU A 38 39.86 -20.07 15.51
CA LEU A 38 40.10 -18.84 16.25
C LEU A 38 38.92 -18.61 17.18
N GLU A 39 39.18 -18.57 18.48
CA GLU A 39 38.24 -18.10 19.47
C GLU A 39 38.54 -16.64 19.80
N VAL A 40 37.49 -15.84 19.92
CA VAL A 40 37.57 -14.41 20.20
C VAL A 40 36.62 -14.07 21.32
N GLU A 41 37.13 -13.37 22.32
CA GLU A 41 36.34 -12.74 23.36
C GLU A 41 36.35 -11.22 23.14
N VAL A 42 35.16 -10.62 23.12
CA VAL A 42 34.96 -9.17 23.02
C VAL A 42 34.21 -8.72 24.26
N GLN A 43 34.76 -7.76 24.99
CA GLN A 43 34.13 -7.18 26.17
C GLN A 43 33.95 -5.66 26.00
N PRO A 44 32.91 -5.05 26.60
CA PRO A 44 32.83 -3.60 26.70
C PRO A 44 34.03 -3.07 27.50
N VAL A 45 34.66 -2.00 27.03
CA VAL A 45 35.76 -1.35 27.76
C VAL A 45 35.33 -1.04 29.19
N GLY A 46 36.16 -1.45 30.15
CA GLY A 46 35.87 -1.36 31.59
C GLY A 46 35.28 -2.64 32.19
N THR A 47 35.08 -3.67 31.38
CA THR A 47 34.73 -5.03 31.83
C THR A 47 35.96 -5.93 31.69
N ASP A 48 36.31 -6.70 32.72
CA ASP A 48 37.43 -7.63 32.61
C ASP A 48 37.10 -8.80 31.68
N PHE A 49 38.11 -9.31 30.98
CA PHE A 49 37.96 -10.56 30.24
C PHE A 49 37.65 -11.73 31.17
N VAL A 50 36.66 -12.55 30.80
CA VAL A 50 36.25 -13.75 31.53
C VAL A 50 36.81 -15.03 30.91
N ASN A 51 37.61 -14.91 29.84
CA ASN A 51 38.25 -16.01 29.12
C ASN A 51 37.24 -16.97 28.48
N GLN A 52 36.10 -16.44 28.03
CA GLN A 52 35.06 -17.18 27.31
C GLN A 52 34.85 -16.59 25.91
N ALA A 53 34.82 -17.44 24.90
CA ALA A 53 34.66 -17.02 23.51
C ALA A 53 33.28 -16.39 23.27
N THR A 54 33.28 -15.16 22.78
CA THR A 54 32.09 -14.49 22.22
C THR A 54 31.82 -14.91 20.78
N ALA A 55 32.87 -15.31 20.04
CA ALA A 55 32.76 -15.86 18.70
C ALA A 55 33.84 -16.90 18.44
N VAL A 56 33.52 -17.85 17.58
CA VAL A 56 34.41 -18.94 17.15
C VAL A 56 34.39 -18.98 15.62
N SER A 57 35.56 -19.07 15.01
CA SER A 57 35.66 -19.22 13.56
C SER A 57 35.29 -20.65 13.10
N GLN A 58 35.14 -20.80 11.78
CA GLN A 58 35.15 -22.13 11.17
C GLN A 58 36.52 -22.79 11.32
N ALA A 59 36.55 -24.13 11.36
CA ALA A 59 37.79 -24.89 11.32
C ALA A 59 38.49 -24.63 9.98
N THR A 60 39.75 -24.22 10.04
CA THR A 60 40.53 -23.75 8.88
C THR A 60 41.90 -24.42 8.88
N PRO A 61 42.47 -24.83 7.74
CA PRO A 61 43.82 -25.42 7.70
C PRO A 61 44.89 -24.51 8.31
N SER A 62 45.87 -25.12 8.97
CA SER A 62 47.04 -24.43 9.54
C SER A 62 47.71 -23.54 8.50
N GLY A 63 48.02 -22.29 8.88
CA GLY A 63 48.63 -21.28 8.01
C GLY A 63 47.66 -20.46 7.14
N THR A 64 46.36 -20.77 7.16
CA THR A 64 45.35 -20.05 6.38
C THR A 64 44.68 -18.94 7.22
N PRO A 65 44.33 -17.78 6.63
CA PRO A 65 43.54 -16.78 7.34
C PRO A 65 42.17 -17.32 7.76
N THR A 66 41.81 -17.08 9.00
CA THR A 66 40.50 -17.42 9.56
C THR A 66 39.83 -16.20 10.18
N TYR A 67 38.50 -16.24 10.28
CA TYR A 67 37.65 -15.10 10.61
C TYR A 67 36.64 -15.50 11.68
N ALA A 68 36.67 -14.81 12.82
CA ALA A 68 35.65 -14.91 13.85
C ALA A 68 34.79 -13.64 13.80
N ARG A 69 33.48 -13.80 13.65
CA ARG A 69 32.53 -12.69 13.54
C ARG A 69 31.76 -12.53 14.83
N VAL A 70 31.87 -11.35 15.43
CA VAL A 70 31.10 -10.95 16.62
C VAL A 70 30.01 -10.00 16.15
N SER A 71 28.77 -10.27 16.57
CA SER A 71 27.57 -9.52 16.15
C SER A 71 26.80 -9.01 17.37
N SER A 72 25.80 -8.17 17.14
CA SER A 72 24.92 -7.62 18.18
C SER A 72 25.66 -6.76 19.21
N LEU A 73 26.71 -6.06 18.78
CA LEU A 73 27.38 -5.06 19.60
C LEU A 73 26.45 -3.86 19.86
N ALA A 74 26.51 -3.32 21.07
CA ALA A 74 25.68 -2.19 21.49
C ALA A 74 26.13 -0.89 20.84
N ASP A 75 25.17 0.01 20.63
CA ASP A 75 25.43 1.37 20.13
C ASP A 75 26.15 2.22 21.17
N ASN A 76 26.92 3.20 20.70
CA ASN A 76 27.73 4.13 21.49
C ASN A 76 28.66 3.44 22.51
N GLN A 77 29.14 2.25 22.18
CA GLN A 77 29.95 1.43 23.07
C GLN A 77 31.35 1.20 22.49
N GLY A 78 32.36 1.35 23.33
CA GLY A 78 33.73 0.93 23.05
C GLY A 78 33.95 -0.51 23.52
N TYR A 79 34.69 -1.30 22.73
CA TYR A 79 35.02 -2.69 23.01
C TYR A 79 36.53 -2.91 22.94
N HIS A 80 37.01 -3.85 23.74
CA HIS A 80 38.34 -4.42 23.66
C HIS A 80 38.22 -5.94 23.49
N TRP A 81 39.21 -6.57 22.87
CA TRP A 81 39.12 -7.98 22.52
C TRP A 81 40.44 -8.75 22.70
N GLN A 82 40.27 -10.03 22.99
CA GLN A 82 41.35 -11.01 23.03
C GLN A 82 41.01 -12.22 22.17
N ALA A 83 42.03 -12.95 21.74
CA ALA A 83 41.88 -14.12 20.91
C ALA A 83 42.79 -15.26 21.35
N ARG A 84 42.39 -16.49 21.04
CA ARG A 84 43.22 -17.69 21.18
C ARG A 84 42.98 -18.66 20.05
N VAL A 85 43.90 -19.60 19.90
CA VAL A 85 43.80 -20.68 18.91
C VAL A 85 43.41 -21.97 19.62
N VAL A 86 42.52 -22.72 18.99
CA VAL A 86 42.04 -24.02 19.46
C VAL A 86 42.18 -25.05 18.36
N ASP A 87 42.74 -26.21 18.70
CA ASP A 87 42.68 -27.43 17.89
C ASP A 87 41.83 -28.50 18.60
N ASP A 88 41.74 -29.70 18.04
CA ASP A 88 40.90 -30.78 18.60
C ASP A 88 41.42 -31.35 19.93
N THR A 89 42.65 -31.00 20.33
CA THR A 89 43.40 -31.59 21.45
C THR A 89 43.98 -30.58 22.44
N ALA A 90 44.06 -29.30 22.07
CA ALA A 90 44.79 -28.26 22.79
C ALA A 90 44.20 -26.86 22.54
N THR A 91 44.47 -25.96 23.48
CA THR A 91 44.10 -24.54 23.39
C THR A 91 45.30 -23.68 23.78
N SER A 92 45.51 -22.58 23.04
CA SER A 92 46.53 -21.60 23.43
C SER A 92 46.05 -20.72 24.59
N ALA A 93 46.99 -20.03 25.23
CA ALA A 93 46.64 -18.90 26.10
C ALA A 93 45.89 -17.82 25.30
N TRP A 94 45.07 -17.04 26.00
CA TRP A 94 44.45 -15.84 25.45
C TRP A 94 45.49 -14.73 25.24
N VAL A 95 45.34 -14.01 24.14
CA VAL A 95 46.19 -12.88 23.77
C VAL A 95 45.29 -11.69 23.44
N ALA A 96 45.42 -10.62 24.22
CA ALA A 96 44.74 -9.35 23.97
C ALA A 96 45.29 -8.66 22.70
N TYR A 97 44.48 -7.80 22.08
CA TYR A 97 44.81 -7.12 20.81
C TYR A 97 46.15 -6.38 20.82
N GLY A 98 46.52 -5.77 21.96
CA GLY A 98 47.86 -5.20 22.20
C GLY A 98 48.21 -3.93 21.41
N GLY A 99 47.27 -3.35 20.66
CA GLY A 99 47.46 -2.11 19.88
C GLY A 99 47.24 -0.81 20.67
N ASN A 100 46.70 -0.91 21.88
CA ASN A 100 46.36 0.17 22.80
C ASN A 100 46.25 -0.38 24.22
N ALA A 101 46.05 0.50 25.21
CA ALA A 101 45.76 0.07 26.58
C ALA A 101 44.39 -0.63 26.66
N GLU A 102 44.26 -1.62 27.55
CA GLU A 102 43.01 -2.40 27.74
C GLU A 102 41.84 -1.57 28.28
N ASN A 103 42.12 -0.39 28.84
CA ASN A 103 41.09 0.58 29.24
C ASN A 103 40.69 1.54 28.11
N ALA A 104 41.26 1.38 26.92
CA ALA A 104 40.88 2.08 25.71
C ALA A 104 40.15 1.12 24.76
N ALA A 105 39.28 1.67 23.91
CA ALA A 105 38.57 0.87 22.92
C ALA A 105 39.51 0.46 21.79
N ASP A 106 39.54 -0.82 21.48
CA ASP A 106 40.12 -1.35 20.24
C ASP A 106 39.23 -0.97 19.06
N VAL A 107 37.91 -1.10 19.24
CA VAL A 107 36.86 -0.73 18.29
C VAL A 107 35.70 -0.05 19.00
N ARG A 108 35.05 0.92 18.34
CA ARG A 108 33.82 1.55 18.79
C ARG A 108 32.68 1.24 17.82
N VAL A 109 31.47 1.09 18.36
CA VAL A 109 30.25 1.02 17.57
C VAL A 109 29.46 2.30 17.79
N ALA A 110 29.14 3.00 16.71
CA ALA A 110 28.24 4.14 16.70
C ALA A 110 27.31 4.01 15.50
N LEU A 111 26.14 3.42 15.73
CA LEU A 111 25.14 3.23 14.70
C LEU A 111 24.61 4.60 14.24
N PRO A 112 24.34 4.79 12.94
CA PRO A 112 23.69 6.02 12.49
C PRO A 112 22.32 6.11 13.16
N VAL A 113 22.05 7.20 13.86
CA VAL A 113 20.69 7.48 14.34
C VAL A 113 19.85 7.77 13.11
N ALA A 114 18.95 6.85 12.75
CA ALA A 114 17.98 7.14 11.70
C ALA A 114 17.10 8.31 12.16
N ALA A 115 16.78 9.23 11.24
CA ALA A 115 15.96 10.39 11.56
C ALA A 115 14.60 9.95 12.14
N ASN A 116 14.03 10.78 13.01
CA ASN A 116 12.68 10.58 13.51
C ASN A 116 11.71 10.44 12.33
N ARG A 117 10.76 9.50 12.45
CA ARG A 117 9.82 9.21 11.37
C ARG A 117 8.42 8.98 11.92
N LEU A 118 7.42 9.31 11.11
CA LEU A 118 6.06 8.87 11.35
C LEU A 118 5.91 7.41 10.92
N GLU A 119 5.05 6.68 11.63
CA GLU A 119 4.69 5.30 11.30
C GLU A 119 3.18 5.09 11.54
N PHE A 120 2.48 4.50 10.58
CA PHE A 120 1.11 4.04 10.78
C PHE A 120 1.11 2.78 11.64
N THR A 121 0.86 2.94 12.94
CA THR A 121 0.78 1.84 13.92
C THR A 121 -0.60 1.19 13.95
N GLN A 122 -1.64 1.92 13.55
CA GLN A 122 -2.95 1.37 13.24
C GLN A 122 -3.34 1.83 11.83
N GLN A 123 -3.37 0.87 10.90
CA GLN A 123 -3.59 1.12 9.48
C GLN A 123 -5.05 1.48 9.18
N PRO A 124 -5.31 2.30 8.15
CA PRO A 124 -6.65 2.39 7.56
C PRO A 124 -7.04 1.03 6.96
N SER A 125 -8.33 0.73 6.96
CA SER A 125 -8.87 -0.53 6.47
C SER A 125 -10.01 -0.30 5.49
N THR A 126 -10.31 -1.33 4.69
CA THR A 126 -11.41 -1.27 3.72
C THR A 126 -12.74 -1.09 4.44
N THR A 127 -13.51 -0.11 4.00
CA THR A 127 -14.85 0.21 4.54
C THR A 127 -15.85 0.47 3.42
N THR A 128 -17.11 0.60 3.78
CA THR A 128 -18.18 1.02 2.86
C THR A 128 -18.23 2.54 2.79
N ALA A 129 -18.55 3.10 1.62
CA ALA A 129 -18.69 4.54 1.42
C ALA A 129 -19.65 5.15 2.46
N GLY A 130 -19.19 6.20 3.14
CA GLY A 130 -19.93 6.89 4.19
C GLY A 130 -19.89 6.22 5.57
N GLU A 131 -19.22 5.08 5.72
CA GLU A 131 -18.96 4.48 7.04
C GLU A 131 -17.65 5.00 7.61
N THR A 132 -17.63 5.24 8.92
CA THR A 132 -16.42 5.64 9.64
C THR A 132 -15.50 4.44 9.81
N MET A 133 -14.22 4.62 9.50
CA MET A 133 -13.20 3.59 9.71
C MET A 133 -12.93 3.35 11.19
N ALA A 134 -12.40 2.17 11.50
CA ALA A 134 -11.71 1.99 12.78
C ALA A 134 -10.61 3.07 12.93
N PRO A 135 -10.33 3.56 14.16
CA PRO A 135 -9.40 4.66 14.35
C PRO A 135 -8.04 4.40 13.69
N VAL A 136 -7.55 5.36 12.92
CA VAL A 136 -6.22 5.31 12.29
C VAL A 136 -5.20 5.91 13.24
N GLY A 137 -4.09 5.23 13.46
CA GLY A 137 -3.07 5.61 14.43
C GLY A 137 -1.73 5.88 13.76
N VAL A 138 -1.17 7.06 14.03
CA VAL A 138 0.15 7.47 13.54
C VAL A 138 1.04 7.77 14.74
N THR A 139 2.23 7.18 14.78
CA THR A 139 3.17 7.30 15.90
C THR A 139 4.49 7.89 15.43
N LEU A 140 5.05 8.81 16.22
CA LEU A 140 6.41 9.28 16.00
C LEU A 140 7.41 8.29 16.61
N LYS A 141 8.31 7.77 15.78
CA LYS A 141 9.35 6.81 16.16
C LYS A 141 10.74 7.42 16.04
N ASP A 142 11.62 7.05 16.97
CA ASP A 142 13.05 7.33 16.85
C ASP A 142 13.72 6.36 15.84
N GLY A 143 15.02 6.56 15.63
CA GLY A 143 15.80 5.73 14.73
C GLY A 143 15.93 4.26 15.13
N GLN A 144 15.66 3.93 16.40
CA GLN A 144 15.65 2.56 16.93
C GLN A 144 14.24 1.93 16.92
N GLY A 145 13.20 2.69 16.54
CA GLY A 145 11.80 2.23 16.49
C GLY A 145 11.04 2.40 17.81
N ASN A 146 11.61 3.08 18.81
CA ASN A 146 10.89 3.41 20.03
C ASN A 146 9.97 4.62 19.80
N THR A 147 8.87 4.67 20.54
CA THR A 147 7.95 5.80 20.50
C THR A 147 8.55 7.01 21.23
N ILE A 148 8.55 8.17 20.56
CA ILE A 148 8.94 9.43 21.18
C ILE A 148 7.74 9.98 21.96
N THR A 149 7.60 9.57 23.22
CA THR A 149 6.41 9.86 24.03
C THR A 149 6.26 11.33 24.44
N SER A 150 7.33 12.13 24.34
CA SER A 150 7.28 13.57 24.57
C SER A 150 6.64 14.34 23.41
N PHE A 151 6.43 13.71 22.26
CA PHE A 151 5.82 14.37 21.10
C PHE A 151 4.31 14.61 21.33
N THR A 152 3.93 15.88 21.26
CA THR A 152 2.56 16.39 21.42
C THR A 152 2.10 17.25 20.24
N GLY A 153 2.88 17.24 19.14
CA GLY A 153 2.60 18.03 17.95
C GLY A 153 1.40 17.51 17.16
N THR A 154 0.95 18.31 16.20
CA THR A 154 -0.14 17.96 15.30
C THR A 154 0.37 17.09 14.15
N VAL A 155 -0.36 16.01 13.87
CA VAL A 155 -0.19 15.20 12.66
C VAL A 155 -1.35 15.50 11.72
N TYR A 156 -1.05 15.74 10.46
CA TYR A 156 -2.03 15.92 9.39
C TYR A 156 -2.20 14.63 8.60
N LEU A 157 -3.40 14.39 8.09
CA LEU A 157 -3.76 13.20 7.32
C LEU A 157 -4.51 13.61 6.05
N THR A 158 -4.00 13.20 4.91
CA THR A 158 -4.59 13.45 3.58
C THR A 158 -4.65 12.15 2.79
N ILE A 159 -5.35 12.16 1.65
CA ILE A 159 -5.17 11.10 0.66
C ILE A 159 -3.84 11.31 -0.05
N ALA A 160 -3.03 10.27 -0.14
CA ALA A 160 -1.71 10.34 -0.74
C ALA A 160 -1.81 10.72 -2.24
N PRO A 161 -0.86 11.54 -2.75
CA PRO A 161 -0.82 11.89 -4.17
C PRO A 161 -0.82 10.66 -5.07
N GLY A 162 -1.68 10.65 -6.09
CA GLY A 162 -1.81 9.53 -7.03
C GLY A 162 -2.52 8.28 -6.48
N ALA A 163 -2.95 8.27 -5.21
CA ALA A 163 -3.67 7.16 -4.59
C ALA A 163 -5.13 7.54 -4.24
N ASN A 164 -5.79 8.25 -5.15
CA ASN A 164 -7.18 8.71 -5.03
C ASN A 164 -8.07 8.19 -6.17
N PRO A 165 -8.32 6.87 -6.25
CA PRO A 165 -9.00 6.26 -7.40
C PRO A 165 -10.45 6.74 -7.60
N GLY A 166 -11.17 7.09 -6.52
CA GLY A 166 -12.56 7.58 -6.60
C GLY A 166 -12.70 9.10 -6.60
N GLY A 167 -11.61 9.85 -6.48
CA GLY A 167 -11.65 11.32 -6.46
C GLY A 167 -12.30 11.90 -5.20
N ASP A 168 -12.04 11.29 -4.03
CA ASP A 168 -12.53 11.79 -2.74
C ASP A 168 -11.69 12.95 -2.22
N ASN A 169 -12.17 13.63 -1.18
CA ASN A 169 -11.42 14.65 -0.47
C ASN A 169 -11.31 14.29 1.02
N LEU A 170 -10.08 14.25 1.53
CA LEU A 170 -9.81 14.06 2.95
C LEU A 170 -8.76 15.07 3.40
N ALA A 171 -9.10 15.81 4.45
CA ALA A 171 -8.17 16.62 5.20
C ALA A 171 -8.51 16.47 6.69
N GLY A 172 -7.65 15.79 7.43
CA GLY A 172 -7.76 15.58 8.86
C GLY A 172 -6.51 16.06 9.59
N ASN A 173 -6.66 16.35 10.88
CA ASN A 173 -5.54 16.55 11.79
C ASN A 173 -5.88 15.98 13.16
N ALA A 174 -4.85 15.55 13.90
CA ALA A 174 -4.96 15.09 15.27
C ALA A 174 -3.68 15.45 16.05
N ASN A 175 -3.85 15.89 17.29
CA ASN A 175 -2.71 16.13 18.18
C ASN A 175 -2.23 14.80 18.76
N ALA A 176 -0.91 14.62 18.82
CA ALA A 176 -0.33 13.45 19.45
C ALA A 176 -0.48 13.50 20.98
N VAL A 177 -0.82 12.36 21.56
CA VAL A 177 -0.78 12.12 23.01
C VAL A 177 0.20 10.99 23.25
N ALA A 178 1.22 11.24 24.07
CA ALA A 178 2.31 10.30 24.30
C ALA A 178 2.97 9.79 22.99
N GLY A 179 3.13 10.68 22.00
CA GLY A 179 3.73 10.35 20.71
C GLY A 179 2.81 9.69 19.69
N VAL A 180 1.50 9.53 19.99
CA VAL A 180 0.52 8.89 19.11
C VAL A 180 -0.61 9.85 18.75
N ALA A 181 -0.78 10.14 17.45
CA ALA A 181 -1.95 10.82 16.92
C ALA A 181 -3.00 9.80 16.46
N THR A 182 -4.23 9.95 16.93
CA THR A 182 -5.35 9.04 16.62
C THR A 182 -6.43 9.79 15.85
N PHE A 183 -6.78 9.27 14.68
CA PHE A 183 -7.84 9.79 13.81
C PHE A 183 -9.06 8.88 13.89
N SER A 184 -10.06 9.27 14.69
CA SER A 184 -11.25 8.44 14.96
C SER A 184 -12.39 8.60 13.96
N ASN A 185 -12.35 9.64 13.12
CA ASN A 185 -13.46 10.03 12.24
C ASN A 185 -13.04 10.01 10.76
N VAL A 186 -12.14 9.10 10.37
CA VAL A 186 -11.75 8.94 8.97
C VAL A 186 -12.91 8.28 8.22
N MET A 187 -13.44 8.97 7.21
CA MET A 187 -14.57 8.52 6.41
C MET A 187 -14.38 9.02 4.98
N LEU A 188 -14.59 8.13 4.01
CA LEU A 188 -14.59 8.44 2.59
C LEU A 188 -15.94 8.04 1.99
N THR A 189 -16.37 8.77 0.97
CA THR A 189 -17.66 8.61 0.28
C THR A 189 -17.52 8.15 -1.16
N LYS A 190 -16.33 8.15 -1.75
CA LYS A 190 -16.10 7.74 -3.14
C LYS A 190 -15.50 6.34 -3.21
N ALA A 191 -16.26 5.43 -3.81
CA ALA A 191 -15.83 4.05 -3.98
C ALA A 191 -14.59 3.96 -4.88
N GLY A 192 -13.71 3.02 -4.54
CA GLY A 192 -12.46 2.80 -5.25
C GLY A 192 -11.52 1.89 -4.49
N SER A 193 -10.65 1.20 -5.21
CA SER A 193 -9.64 0.31 -4.64
C SER A 193 -8.26 0.88 -4.88
N GLY A 194 -7.37 0.80 -3.88
CA GLY A 194 -6.01 1.34 -4.01
C GLY A 194 -5.80 2.69 -3.33
N TYR A 195 -6.73 3.12 -2.46
CA TYR A 195 -6.53 4.30 -1.65
C TYR A 195 -5.33 4.13 -0.72
N ARG A 196 -4.62 5.22 -0.49
CA ARG A 196 -3.57 5.33 0.54
C ARG A 196 -3.69 6.69 1.22
N LEU A 197 -3.42 6.74 2.51
CA LEU A 197 -3.34 7.98 3.26
C LEU A 197 -1.88 8.40 3.42
N GLU A 198 -1.62 9.69 3.36
CA GLU A 198 -0.34 10.30 3.72
C GLU A 198 -0.49 11.01 5.06
N ALA A 199 0.44 10.74 5.98
CA ALA A 199 0.54 11.45 7.25
C ALA A 199 1.78 12.34 7.25
N THR A 200 1.63 13.57 7.73
CA THR A 200 2.71 14.57 7.81
C THR A 200 2.73 15.24 9.18
N ALA A 201 3.90 15.72 9.58
CA ALA A 201 4.11 16.53 10.77
C ALA A 201 5.31 17.46 10.53
N ASP A 202 5.32 18.62 11.20
CA ASP A 202 6.38 19.61 11.01
C ASP A 202 7.75 19.05 11.37
N GLY A 203 8.71 19.17 10.44
CA GLY A 203 10.08 18.71 10.63
C GLY A 203 10.28 17.19 10.60
N VAL A 204 9.25 16.42 10.21
CA VAL A 204 9.31 14.95 10.10
C VAL A 204 8.98 14.53 8.67
N ALA A 205 9.68 13.53 8.15
CA ALA A 205 9.37 12.98 6.83
C ALA A 205 7.94 12.39 6.80
N SER A 206 7.24 12.58 5.67
CA SER A 206 5.91 12.02 5.49
C SER A 206 5.96 10.50 5.41
N VAL A 207 4.84 9.86 5.75
CA VAL A 207 4.66 8.41 5.63
C VAL A 207 3.36 8.10 4.92
N THR A 208 3.37 7.08 4.08
CA THR A 208 2.20 6.59 3.35
C THR A 208 1.71 5.28 3.94
N SER A 209 0.39 5.13 4.08
CA SER A 209 -0.22 3.91 4.62
C SER A 209 -0.12 2.72 3.66
N GLY A 210 -0.52 1.55 4.17
CA GLY A 210 -0.95 0.43 3.34
C GLY A 210 -2.12 0.81 2.43
N SER A 211 -2.32 0.02 1.37
CA SER A 211 -3.46 0.18 0.47
C SER A 211 -4.74 -0.30 1.13
N PHE A 212 -5.84 0.41 0.90
CA PHE A 212 -7.19 0.01 1.31
C PHE A 212 -8.20 0.35 0.20
N GLY A 213 -9.46 -0.08 0.39
CA GLY A 213 -10.55 0.20 -0.54
C GLY A 213 -11.73 0.88 0.14
N ILE A 214 -12.57 1.51 -0.68
CA ILE A 214 -13.90 1.98 -0.29
C ILE A 214 -14.90 1.24 -1.19
N ASN A 215 -15.73 0.40 -0.59
CA ASN A 215 -16.80 -0.28 -1.28
C ASN A 215 -17.97 0.69 -1.51
N PRO A 216 -18.71 0.59 -2.62
CA PRO A 216 -19.95 1.33 -2.78
C PRO A 216 -20.91 1.05 -1.62
N GLY A 217 -21.68 2.08 -1.24
CA GLY A 217 -22.77 1.98 -0.28
C GLY A 217 -23.95 1.18 -0.83
N ALA A 218 -25.02 1.13 -0.03
CA ALA A 218 -26.28 0.52 -0.44
C ALA A 218 -26.83 1.21 -1.70
N TRP A 219 -27.26 0.41 -2.67
CA TRP A 219 -27.90 0.88 -3.89
C TRP A 219 -29.23 1.59 -3.59
N ILE A 220 -29.48 2.69 -4.28
CA ILE A 220 -30.72 3.47 -4.16
C ILE A 220 -31.32 3.84 -5.51
N ASP A 221 -30.51 4.32 -6.46
CA ASP A 221 -31.01 5.02 -7.65
C ASP A 221 -30.38 4.44 -8.92
N PRO A 222 -31.18 3.99 -9.89
CA PRO A 222 -30.66 3.76 -11.23
C PRO A 222 -30.38 5.10 -11.91
N LYS A 223 -29.39 5.13 -12.80
CA LYS A 223 -29.07 6.29 -13.63
C LYS A 223 -28.69 5.85 -15.04
N PHE A 224 -29.32 6.44 -16.05
CA PHE A 224 -28.90 6.28 -17.43
C PHE A 224 -27.48 6.85 -17.60
N ILE A 225 -26.55 5.97 -18.00
CA ILE A 225 -25.16 6.33 -18.31
C ILE A 225 -24.90 6.30 -19.83
N VAL A 226 -25.79 5.65 -20.58
CA VAL A 226 -25.97 5.82 -22.02
C VAL A 226 -27.47 5.97 -22.25
N GLU A 227 -27.88 7.17 -22.62
CA GLU A 227 -29.27 7.53 -22.92
C GLU A 227 -29.75 6.85 -24.22
N PRO A 228 -31.06 6.60 -24.38
CA PRO A 228 -31.61 6.22 -25.68
C PRO A 228 -31.40 7.34 -26.70
N SER A 229 -31.13 6.93 -27.93
CA SER A 229 -30.96 7.83 -29.07
C SER A 229 -32.12 7.70 -30.05
N ASN A 230 -32.27 8.69 -30.92
CA ASN A 230 -33.25 8.63 -32.00
C ASN A 230 -33.02 7.37 -32.84
N THR A 231 -34.10 6.66 -33.16
CA THR A 231 -34.06 5.42 -33.93
C THR A 231 -35.17 5.39 -34.97
N THR A 232 -35.23 4.31 -35.74
CA THR A 232 -36.34 4.03 -36.66
C THR A 232 -37.19 2.88 -36.11
N PRO A 233 -38.49 2.79 -36.46
CA PRO A 233 -39.35 1.73 -35.96
C PRO A 233 -38.76 0.33 -36.16
N ASN A 234 -38.90 -0.49 -35.13
CA ASN A 234 -38.42 -1.88 -35.10
C ASN A 234 -36.89 -2.04 -35.29
N ARG A 235 -36.10 -0.97 -35.16
CA ARG A 235 -34.63 -1.05 -35.13
C ARG A 235 -34.10 -0.88 -33.71
N PRO A 236 -33.04 -1.63 -33.33
CA PRO A 236 -32.41 -1.48 -32.03
C PRO A 236 -31.95 -0.04 -31.80
N ILE A 237 -32.24 0.52 -30.63
CA ILE A 237 -31.67 1.79 -30.18
C ILE A 237 -30.15 1.60 -30.08
N THR A 238 -29.40 2.41 -30.85
CA THR A 238 -27.93 2.32 -30.94
C THR A 238 -27.32 3.71 -30.74
N PRO A 239 -26.34 3.89 -29.84
CA PRO A 239 -25.70 2.87 -28.99
C PRO A 239 -26.64 2.22 -27.97
N ALA A 240 -26.26 1.03 -27.48
CA ALA A 240 -27.04 0.30 -26.48
C ALA A 240 -27.24 1.15 -25.22
N VAL A 241 -28.47 1.18 -24.73
CA VAL A 241 -28.85 1.88 -23.51
C VAL A 241 -28.19 1.21 -22.31
N LYS A 242 -27.59 1.99 -21.43
CA LYS A 242 -26.90 1.48 -20.22
C LYS A 242 -27.39 2.22 -19.00
N VAL A 243 -27.67 1.47 -17.95
CA VAL A 243 -28.09 2.01 -16.66
C VAL A 243 -27.16 1.49 -15.57
N ALA A 244 -26.57 2.40 -14.81
CA ALA A 244 -25.83 2.07 -13.61
C ALA A 244 -26.73 2.22 -12.39
N VAL A 245 -26.64 1.28 -11.44
CA VAL A 245 -27.25 1.40 -10.11
C VAL A 245 -26.27 2.16 -9.22
N MET A 246 -26.73 3.23 -8.59
CA MET A 246 -25.92 4.13 -7.77
C MET A 246 -26.28 4.02 -6.29
N ASP A 247 -25.29 4.24 -5.43
CA ASP A 247 -25.51 4.54 -4.02
C ASP A 247 -25.79 6.03 -3.77
N ARG A 248 -26.05 6.39 -2.51
CA ARG A 248 -26.34 7.78 -2.10
C ARG A 248 -25.21 8.78 -2.34
N PHE A 249 -23.99 8.29 -2.59
CA PHE A 249 -22.80 9.11 -2.81
C PHE A 249 -22.41 9.18 -4.30
N GLY A 250 -23.23 8.58 -5.17
CA GLY A 250 -23.02 8.55 -6.61
C GLY A 250 -22.01 7.49 -7.07
N ASN A 251 -21.72 6.48 -6.25
CA ASN A 251 -20.88 5.35 -6.64
C ASN A 251 -21.73 4.27 -7.31
N VAL A 252 -21.17 3.60 -8.32
CA VAL A 252 -21.81 2.44 -8.93
C VAL A 252 -21.84 1.30 -7.90
N ALA A 253 -23.04 0.87 -7.50
CA ALA A 253 -23.27 -0.20 -6.54
C ALA A 253 -23.02 -1.57 -7.19
N THR A 254 -21.75 -1.98 -7.20
CA THR A 254 -21.29 -3.19 -7.90
C THR A 254 -21.85 -4.51 -7.34
N SER A 255 -22.40 -4.49 -6.13
CA SER A 255 -23.01 -5.63 -5.45
C SER A 255 -24.52 -5.78 -5.67
N TYR A 256 -25.15 -4.93 -6.50
CA TYR A 256 -26.60 -5.03 -6.77
C TYR A 256 -26.93 -6.40 -7.41
N PRO A 257 -27.74 -7.27 -6.76
CA PRO A 257 -27.89 -8.66 -7.18
C PRO A 257 -29.08 -8.91 -8.11
N TYR A 258 -29.89 -7.89 -8.38
CA TYR A 258 -31.15 -8.04 -9.10
C TYR A 258 -31.05 -7.60 -10.56
N THR A 259 -32.14 -7.78 -11.30
CA THR A 259 -32.29 -7.26 -12.66
C THR A 259 -32.90 -5.86 -12.64
N LEU A 260 -32.60 -5.07 -13.67
CA LEU A 260 -33.29 -3.85 -14.03
C LEU A 260 -34.19 -4.11 -15.24
N TRP A 261 -35.40 -3.57 -15.23
CA TRP A 261 -36.33 -3.65 -16.35
C TRP A 261 -36.63 -2.25 -16.87
N VAL A 262 -37.01 -2.18 -18.15
CA VAL A 262 -37.25 -0.92 -18.88
C VAL A 262 -38.63 -0.95 -19.53
N GLN A 263 -39.33 0.18 -19.52
CA GLN A 263 -40.63 0.36 -20.14
C GLN A 263 -40.73 1.74 -20.79
N ILE A 264 -41.71 1.92 -21.68
CA ILE A 264 -42.07 3.24 -22.18
C ILE A 264 -42.72 4.01 -21.03
N ASP A 265 -42.22 5.22 -20.79
CA ASP A 265 -42.82 6.17 -19.87
C ASP A 265 -43.80 7.09 -20.61
N ASN A 266 -43.27 7.99 -21.43
CA ASN A 266 -44.07 8.76 -22.38
C ASN A 266 -44.06 8.06 -23.74
N ASP A 267 -45.24 7.63 -24.19
CA ASP A 267 -45.44 7.14 -25.54
C ASP A 267 -45.52 8.32 -26.52
N GLY A 268 -44.50 8.52 -27.34
CA GLY A 268 -44.43 9.59 -28.34
C GLY A 268 -45.30 9.37 -29.59
N SER A 269 -45.96 8.21 -29.72
CA SER A 269 -46.80 7.89 -30.88
C SER A 269 -48.10 8.69 -30.88
N PRO A 270 -48.66 9.00 -32.07
CA PRO A 270 -49.98 9.64 -32.17
C PRO A 270 -51.10 8.82 -31.52
N GLY A 271 -51.01 7.48 -31.59
CA GLY A 271 -52.03 6.56 -31.10
C GLY A 271 -51.89 6.15 -29.64
N LYS A 272 -50.78 6.52 -28.97
CA LYS A 272 -50.44 6.09 -27.60
C LYS A 272 -50.55 4.57 -27.41
N ASN A 273 -50.11 3.84 -28.43
CA ASN A 273 -50.19 2.38 -28.52
C ASN A 273 -48.86 1.75 -28.95
N ALA A 274 -47.75 2.44 -28.73
CA ALA A 274 -46.42 1.92 -29.01
C ALA A 274 -46.08 0.75 -28.08
N THR A 275 -45.40 -0.24 -28.63
CA THR A 275 -44.85 -1.38 -27.88
C THR A 275 -43.34 -1.29 -27.86
N LEU A 276 -42.77 -1.54 -26.68
CA LEU A 276 -41.34 -1.75 -26.52
C LEU A 276 -41.07 -3.25 -26.63
N ASP A 277 -40.26 -3.65 -27.61
CA ASP A 277 -39.72 -5.01 -27.66
C ASP A 277 -38.75 -5.19 -26.48
N VAL A 278 -39.28 -5.81 -25.42
CA VAL A 278 -38.55 -6.19 -24.21
C VAL A 278 -38.20 -7.68 -24.19
N SER A 279 -38.20 -8.36 -25.35
CA SER A 279 -37.89 -9.79 -25.41
C SER A 279 -36.60 -10.12 -24.63
N GLY A 280 -36.75 -10.92 -23.57
CA GLY A 280 -35.72 -11.17 -22.55
C GLY A 280 -35.81 -10.31 -21.28
N ASN A 281 -37.02 -10.05 -20.77
CA ASN A 281 -37.35 -9.30 -19.53
C ASN A 281 -36.22 -9.23 -18.49
N GLY A 282 -35.86 -8.00 -18.11
CA GLY A 282 -34.90 -7.74 -17.02
C GLY A 282 -33.45 -8.02 -17.42
N ARG A 283 -32.58 -7.02 -17.31
CA ARG A 283 -31.13 -7.17 -17.50
C ARG A 283 -30.45 -7.20 -16.14
N ALA A 284 -29.62 -8.22 -15.91
CA ALA A 284 -28.77 -8.28 -14.72
C ALA A 284 -27.81 -7.08 -14.72
N ALA A 285 -27.63 -6.44 -13.57
CA ALA A 285 -26.65 -5.37 -13.45
C ALA A 285 -25.27 -5.95 -13.09
N THR A 286 -24.53 -6.41 -14.10
CA THR A 286 -23.18 -6.94 -13.90
C THR A 286 -22.26 -5.81 -13.45
N ALA A 287 -21.62 -5.98 -12.28
CA ALA A 287 -20.88 -4.91 -11.62
C ALA A 287 -21.68 -3.61 -11.47
N GLY A 288 -22.99 -3.73 -11.20
CA GLY A 288 -23.88 -2.59 -11.01
C GLY A 288 -24.33 -1.91 -12.30
N ILE A 289 -23.99 -2.44 -13.49
CA ILE A 289 -24.39 -1.86 -14.79
C ILE A 289 -25.24 -2.86 -15.58
N ALA A 290 -26.46 -2.47 -15.92
CA ALA A 290 -27.32 -3.18 -16.85
C ALA A 290 -27.16 -2.61 -18.28
N THR A 291 -27.03 -3.48 -19.27
CA THR A 291 -26.96 -3.11 -20.69
C THR A 291 -28.18 -3.65 -21.44
N PHE A 292 -28.91 -2.74 -22.08
CA PHE A 292 -30.08 -3.02 -22.91
C PHE A 292 -29.72 -2.77 -24.38
N ASP A 293 -29.34 -3.83 -25.08
CA ASP A 293 -28.76 -3.84 -26.42
C ASP A 293 -29.75 -4.16 -27.55
N ASN A 294 -31.00 -4.48 -27.20
CA ASN A 294 -32.01 -4.95 -28.12
C ASN A 294 -33.34 -4.18 -28.06
N LEU A 295 -33.38 -3.02 -27.39
CA LEU A 295 -34.61 -2.22 -27.27
C LEU A 295 -35.05 -1.70 -28.62
N LYS A 296 -36.32 -1.93 -28.97
CA LYS A 296 -36.95 -1.45 -30.20
C LYS A 296 -38.34 -0.94 -29.88
N ILE A 297 -38.75 0.15 -30.53
CA ILE A 297 -40.13 0.65 -30.49
C ILE A 297 -40.74 0.47 -31.87
N ASP A 298 -41.96 -0.03 -31.94
CA ASP A 298 -42.65 -0.40 -33.19
C ASP A 298 -43.37 0.76 -33.89
N GLN A 299 -43.68 1.84 -33.18
CA GLN A 299 -44.40 3.00 -33.71
C GLN A 299 -43.52 4.24 -33.90
N LEU A 300 -43.82 5.02 -34.95
CA LEU A 300 -43.26 6.36 -35.14
C LEU A 300 -43.82 7.33 -34.09
N GLY A 301 -43.01 8.30 -33.68
CA GLY A 301 -43.41 9.30 -32.70
C GLY A 301 -42.27 10.19 -32.26
N VAL A 302 -42.61 11.32 -31.63
CA VAL A 302 -41.66 12.29 -31.10
C VAL A 302 -41.81 12.41 -29.58
N GLY A 303 -40.67 12.60 -28.91
CA GLY A 303 -40.63 12.80 -27.46
C GLY A 303 -40.89 11.54 -26.64
N TYR A 304 -40.53 10.35 -27.12
CA TYR A 304 -40.56 9.16 -26.29
C TYR A 304 -39.64 9.32 -25.08
N THR A 305 -40.07 8.82 -23.92
CA THR A 305 -39.19 8.59 -22.78
C THR A 305 -39.29 7.12 -22.36
N LEU A 306 -38.19 6.58 -21.84
CA LEU A 306 -38.16 5.29 -21.17
C LEU A 306 -38.04 5.53 -19.67
N TYR A 307 -38.56 4.61 -18.88
CA TYR A 307 -38.18 4.51 -17.48
C TYR A 307 -37.57 3.15 -17.16
N VAL A 308 -36.66 3.16 -16.20
CA VAL A 308 -36.04 1.97 -15.63
C VAL A 308 -36.41 1.84 -14.16
N ALA A 309 -36.71 0.62 -13.76
CA ALA A 309 -36.99 0.26 -12.39
C ALA A 309 -36.41 -1.12 -12.06
N GLY A 310 -36.35 -1.45 -10.78
CA GLY A 310 -35.79 -2.69 -10.26
C GLY A 310 -36.13 -2.90 -8.80
N THR A 311 -35.81 -4.08 -8.28
CA THR A 311 -36.06 -4.41 -6.88
C THR A 311 -35.16 -3.59 -5.96
N GLY A 312 -35.77 -2.84 -5.04
CA GLY A 312 -35.04 -2.10 -4.00
C GLY A 312 -34.27 -0.88 -4.50
N VAL A 313 -34.61 -0.36 -5.69
CA VAL A 313 -34.11 0.92 -6.22
C VAL A 313 -35.29 1.79 -6.63
N HIS A 314 -35.10 3.11 -6.67
CA HIS A 314 -36.08 4.03 -7.23
C HIS A 314 -36.21 3.86 -8.75
N ARG A 315 -37.16 4.60 -9.34
CA ARG A 315 -37.35 4.70 -10.78
C ARG A 315 -36.46 5.80 -11.34
N ALA A 316 -35.95 5.60 -12.56
CA ALA A 316 -35.24 6.63 -13.31
C ALA A 316 -35.86 6.81 -14.69
N ASP A 317 -35.91 8.06 -15.14
CA ASP A 317 -36.39 8.46 -16.47
C ASP A 317 -35.22 8.73 -17.41
N SER A 318 -35.40 8.38 -18.68
CA SER A 318 -34.48 8.76 -19.74
C SER A 318 -34.73 10.19 -20.19
N GLN A 319 -33.77 10.73 -20.94
CA GLN A 319 -34.04 11.88 -21.81
C GLN A 319 -35.02 11.50 -22.94
N SER A 320 -35.66 12.51 -23.52
CA SER A 320 -36.56 12.32 -24.65
C SER A 320 -35.81 11.95 -25.92
N PHE A 321 -36.35 11.03 -26.72
CA PHE A 321 -35.85 10.67 -28.04
C PHE A 321 -37.00 10.43 -29.02
N ASP A 322 -36.69 10.41 -30.31
CA ASP A 322 -37.68 10.26 -31.37
C ASP A 322 -37.53 8.92 -32.10
N VAL A 323 -38.65 8.37 -32.54
CA VAL A 323 -38.71 7.22 -33.45
C VAL A 323 -39.23 7.74 -34.78
N LEU A 324 -38.33 7.92 -35.74
CA LEU A 324 -38.62 8.60 -37.02
C LEU A 324 -38.38 7.66 -38.20
N VAL A 325 -38.88 8.03 -39.38
CA VAL A 325 -38.45 7.39 -40.63
C VAL A 325 -37.04 7.85 -40.97
N SER A 326 -36.22 6.98 -41.56
CA SER A 326 -34.94 7.41 -42.11
C SER A 326 -35.19 8.40 -43.26
N LEU A 327 -34.63 9.60 -43.20
CA LEU A 327 -34.61 10.49 -44.37
C LEU A 327 -33.84 9.79 -45.51
N PRO A 328 -34.31 9.85 -46.77
CA PRO A 328 -33.54 9.34 -47.89
C PRO A 328 -32.20 10.07 -47.95
N ALA A 329 -31.13 9.35 -48.31
CA ALA A 329 -29.86 10.00 -48.62
C ALA A 329 -30.11 11.07 -49.70
N PRO A 330 -29.49 12.27 -49.60
CA PRO A 330 -29.61 13.27 -50.65
C PRO A 330 -29.21 12.63 -51.99
N PRO A 331 -29.94 12.89 -53.09
CA PRO A 331 -29.61 12.30 -54.38
C PRO A 331 -28.16 12.60 -54.70
N ARG A 332 -27.38 11.57 -55.05
CA ARG A 332 -26.03 11.76 -55.57
C ARG A 332 -26.14 12.58 -56.85
N THR A 333 -25.82 13.86 -56.78
CA THR A 333 -25.59 14.66 -57.98
C THR A 333 -24.25 14.20 -58.55
N GLY A 334 -24.29 13.19 -59.41
CA GLY A 334 -23.15 12.84 -60.25
C GLY A 334 -22.85 14.03 -61.14
N VAL A 335 -21.67 14.65 -60.95
CA VAL A 335 -21.09 15.57 -61.93
C VAL A 335 -20.06 14.75 -62.71
N THR A 336 -20.39 14.42 -63.95
CA THR A 336 -19.39 14.01 -64.95
C THR A 336 -18.89 15.27 -65.65
N PRO A 337 -17.58 15.55 -65.63
CA PRO A 337 -16.87 15.99 -66.82
C PRO A 337 -16.64 14.80 -67.77
#